data_AF-B8RJH9-F1
#
_entry.id   AF-B8RJH9-F1
#
_cell.length_a   1.000
_cell.length_b   1.000
_cell.length_c   1.000
_cell.angle_alpha   90.00
_cell.angle_beta   90.00
_cell.angle_gamma   90.00
#
_symmetry.space_group_name_H-M   'P 1'
#
loop_
_entity.id
_entity.type
_entity.pdbx_description
1 polymer ?
#
loop_
_entity_poly.entity_id
_entity_poly.type
_entity_poly.pdbx_seq_one_letter_code
_entity_poly.pdbx_strand_id
1 'polypeptide(L)'
;TPAGLIEQLMLKEKPHDTEWNELAALKVPLLLNYSQCKLLERDFYAVIEHCSEVLDKYERDSVKALFRRAKAHVGAWNPDRARADFERAATLDPTLGPAVAKELRQLQELVRLKDVEDKLKFQKMF
;
A
#
# COMPACT_ATOMS: atom_id res chain seq x y z
N THR A 1 2.85 14.81 14.12
CA THR A 1 3.88 14.45 13.12
C THR A 1 3.95 15.56 12.07
N PRO A 2 5.03 15.70 11.28
CA PRO A 2 5.10 16.70 10.20
C PRO A 2 3.92 16.62 9.22
N ALA A 3 3.47 15.41 8.87
CA ALA A 3 2.26 15.20 8.07
C ALA A 3 0.98 15.77 8.73
N GLY A 4 0.83 15.63 10.04
CA GLY A 4 -0.31 16.17 10.78
C GLY A 4 -0.34 17.70 10.85
N LEU A 5 0.83 18.36 10.85
CA LEU A 5 0.90 19.83 10.76
C LEU A 5 0.44 20.31 9.38
N ILE A 6 0.89 19.64 8.31
CA ILE A 6 0.45 19.95 6.95
C ILE A 6 -1.08 19.78 6.83
N GLU A 7 -1.63 18.72 7.41
CA GLU A 7 -3.08 18.48 7.39
C GLU A 7 -3.88 19.60 8.07
N GLN A 8 -3.39 20.11 9.21
CA GLN A 8 -4.01 21.26 9.87
C GLN A 8 -3.98 22.54 9.03
N LEU A 9 -2.92 22.76 8.24
CA LEU A 9 -2.84 23.87 7.30
C LEU A 9 -3.83 23.65 6.14
N MET A 10 -3.87 22.45 5.58
CA MET A 10 -4.77 22.11 4.47
C MET A 10 -6.26 22.26 4.82
N LEU A 11 -6.65 22.08 6.10
CA LEU A 11 -8.03 22.32 6.56
C LEU A 11 -8.46 23.79 6.45
N LYS A 12 -7.52 24.73 6.36
CA LYS A 12 -7.80 26.16 6.19
C LYS A 12 -7.88 26.57 4.73
N GLU A 13 -7.36 25.73 3.84
CA GLU A 13 -7.31 25.98 2.41
C GLU A 13 -8.49 25.32 1.69
N LYS A 14 -8.92 25.92 0.57
CA LYS A 14 -9.94 25.32 -0.28
C LYS A 14 -9.35 24.08 -0.99
N PRO A 15 -10.00 22.91 -0.95
CA PRO A 15 -9.51 21.72 -1.63
C PRO A 15 -9.25 21.98 -3.12
N HIS A 16 -8.08 21.53 -3.60
CA HIS A 16 -7.61 21.67 -4.98
C HIS A 16 -7.26 23.09 -5.44
N ASP A 17 -7.27 24.07 -4.54
CA ASP A 17 -6.73 25.40 -4.84
C ASP A 17 -5.19 25.38 -4.84
N THR A 18 -4.56 26.46 -5.28
CA THR A 18 -3.11 26.55 -5.48
C THR A 18 -2.34 26.16 -4.21
N GLU A 19 -2.68 26.79 -3.09
CA GLU A 19 -2.06 26.57 -1.78
C GLU A 19 -2.29 25.14 -1.27
N TRP A 20 -3.49 24.59 -1.51
CA TRP A 20 -3.81 23.21 -1.14
C TRP A 20 -2.96 22.22 -1.93
N ASN A 21 -2.78 22.45 -3.24
CA ASN A 21 -1.98 21.60 -4.11
C ASN A 21 -0.48 21.66 -3.74
N GLU A 22 0.04 22.83 -3.35
CA GLU A 22 1.40 22.98 -2.85
C GLU A 22 1.62 22.18 -1.56
N LEU A 23 0.67 22.26 -0.61
CA LEU A 23 0.72 21.47 0.62
C LEU A 23 0.60 19.96 0.33
N ALA A 24 -0.26 19.56 -0.61
CA ALA A 24 -0.38 18.16 -1.03
C ALA A 24 0.94 17.64 -1.65
N ALA A 25 1.61 18.45 -2.48
CA ALA A 25 2.89 18.11 -3.10
C ALA A 25 4.01 17.89 -2.05
N LEU A 26 3.92 18.55 -0.89
CA LEU A 26 4.81 18.30 0.25
C LEU A 26 4.37 17.08 1.08
N LYS A 27 3.06 16.88 1.27
CA LYS A 27 2.51 15.81 2.11
C LYS A 27 2.78 14.42 1.51
N VAL A 28 2.58 14.25 0.21
CA VAL A 28 2.73 12.96 -0.49
C VAL A 28 4.09 12.30 -0.26
N PRO A 29 5.25 12.93 -0.56
CA PRO A 29 6.54 12.30 -0.33
C PRO A 29 6.81 12.00 1.15
N LEU A 30 6.26 12.82 2.06
CA LEU A 30 6.39 12.62 3.50
C LEU A 30 5.64 11.36 3.96
N LEU A 31 4.38 11.21 3.54
CA LEU A 31 3.57 10.01 3.80
C LEU A 31 4.18 8.77 3.18
N LEU A 32 4.68 8.88 1.95
CA LEU A 32 5.32 7.78 1.23
C LEU A 32 6.60 7.33 1.93
N ASN A 33 7.46 8.25 2.36
CA ASN A 33 8.69 7.92 3.10
C ASN A 33 8.38 7.32 4.47
N TYR A 34 7.40 7.87 5.19
CA TYR A 34 6.94 7.31 6.46
C TYR A 34 6.38 5.90 6.29
N SER A 35 5.57 5.67 5.25
CA SER A 35 5.07 4.34 4.89
C SER A 35 6.21 3.36 4.60
N GLN A 36 7.30 3.80 3.98
CA GLN A 36 8.47 2.95 3.76
C GLN A 36 9.14 2.55 5.07
N CYS A 37 9.30 3.47 6.03
CA CYS A 37 9.80 3.16 7.36
C CYS A 37 8.89 2.17 8.08
N LYS A 38 7.58 2.41 8.06
CA LYS A 38 6.57 1.54 8.67
C LYS A 38 6.55 0.14 8.09
N LEU A 39 6.79 0.02 6.79
CA LEU A 39 6.92 -1.28 6.14
C LEU A 39 8.15 -2.06 6.65
N LEU A 40 9.27 -1.39 6.93
CA LEU A 40 10.45 -2.00 7.53
C LEU A 40 10.22 -2.41 8.99
N GLU A 41 9.43 -1.62 9.73
CA GLU A 41 8.96 -1.94 11.09
C GLU A 41 7.90 -3.04 11.13
N ARG A 42 7.39 -3.49 9.97
CA ARG A 42 6.28 -4.43 9.82
C ARG A 42 4.96 -3.93 10.41
N ASP A 43 4.81 -2.62 10.54
CA ASP A 43 3.56 -1.96 10.94
C ASP A 43 2.64 -1.80 9.72
N PHE A 44 2.09 -2.92 9.26
CA PHE A 44 1.40 -2.99 7.97
C PHE A 44 0.12 -2.15 7.91
N TYR A 45 -0.59 -1.98 9.03
CA TYR A 45 -1.83 -1.20 9.05
C TYR A 45 -1.55 0.30 8.83
N ALA A 46 -0.50 0.85 9.44
CA ALA A 46 -0.07 2.22 9.19
C ALA A 46 0.35 2.44 7.73
N VAL A 47 1.03 1.47 7.12
CA VAL A 47 1.38 1.53 5.69
C VAL A 47 0.12 1.57 4.81
N ILE A 48 -0.86 0.71 5.11
CA ILE A 48 -2.12 0.64 4.36
C ILE A 48 -2.89 1.94 4.48
N GLU A 49 -2.99 2.50 5.69
CA GLU A 49 -3.67 3.78 5.95
C GLU A 49 -3.04 4.91 5.13
N HIS A 50 -1.74 5.14 5.28
CA HIS A 50 -1.07 6.27 4.63
C HIS A 50 -0.97 6.11 3.11
N CYS A 51 -0.76 4.89 2.60
CA CYS A 51 -0.77 4.69 1.15
C CYS A 51 -2.18 4.83 0.57
N SER A 52 -3.23 4.43 1.30
CA SER A 52 -4.62 4.66 0.85
C SER A 52 -4.96 6.14 0.85
N GLU A 53 -4.52 6.90 1.87
CA GLU A 53 -4.67 8.35 1.87
C GLU A 53 -4.05 9.00 0.63
N VAL A 54 -2.84 8.56 0.24
CA VAL A 54 -2.20 9.03 -0.99
C VAL A 54 -3.04 8.72 -2.21
N LEU A 55 -3.49 7.48 -2.37
CA LEU A 55 -4.26 7.03 -3.54
C LEU A 55 -5.66 7.67 -3.62
N ASP A 56 -6.29 7.91 -2.48
CA ASP A 56 -7.67 8.39 -2.45
C ASP A 56 -7.75 9.92 -2.55
N LYS A 57 -6.79 10.64 -1.94
CA LYS A 57 -6.88 12.10 -1.77
C LYS A 57 -5.91 12.91 -2.62
N TYR A 58 -4.75 12.36 -3.01
CA TYR A 58 -3.69 13.16 -3.61
C TYR A 58 -3.26 12.67 -5.00
N GLU A 59 -2.95 11.38 -5.14
CA GLU A 59 -2.37 10.81 -6.36
C GLU A 59 -2.87 9.37 -6.59
N ARG A 60 -4.00 9.24 -7.29
CA ARG A 60 -4.68 7.95 -7.53
C ARG A 60 -3.82 6.90 -8.23
N ASP A 61 -2.94 7.34 -9.13
CA ASP A 61 -2.08 6.46 -9.91
C ASP A 61 -0.64 6.45 -9.37
N SER A 62 -0.45 6.73 -8.07
CA SER A 62 0.86 6.69 -7.42
C SER A 62 1.41 5.26 -7.36
N VAL A 63 2.31 4.92 -8.29
CA VAL A 63 2.96 3.60 -8.39
C VAL A 63 3.67 3.23 -7.08
N LYS A 64 4.30 4.20 -6.41
CA LYS A 64 4.98 4.00 -5.12
C LYS A 64 4.00 3.64 -4.01
N ALA A 65 2.84 4.30 -3.95
CA ALA A 65 1.81 4.02 -2.95
C ALA A 65 1.21 2.63 -3.18
N LEU A 66 0.85 2.29 -4.42
CA LEU A 66 0.32 0.97 -4.79
C LEU A 66 1.30 -0.14 -4.40
N PHE A 67 2.57 -0.02 -4.80
CA PHE A 67 3.55 -1.07 -4.53
C PHE A 67 3.80 -1.27 -3.02
N ARG A 68 3.87 -0.18 -2.24
CA ARG A 68 4.05 -0.27 -0.78
C ARG A 68 2.80 -0.83 -0.08
N ARG A 69 1.60 -0.40 -0.49
CA ARG A 69 0.33 -0.91 0.03
C ARG A 69 0.15 -2.39 -0.29
N ALA A 70 0.53 -2.83 -1.49
CA ALA A 70 0.53 -4.24 -1.87
C ALA A 70 1.37 -5.09 -0.91
N LYS A 71 2.62 -4.67 -0.65
CA LYS A 71 3.51 -5.35 0.30
C LYS A 71 2.95 -5.39 1.73
N ALA A 72 2.31 -4.31 2.17
CA ALA A 72 1.64 -4.29 3.46
C ALA A 72 0.41 -5.21 3.51
N HIS A 73 -0.38 -5.28 2.44
CA HIS A 73 -1.48 -6.24 2.33
C HIS A 73 -0.98 -7.68 2.37
N VAL A 74 0.16 -8.01 1.77
CA VAL A 74 0.80 -9.33 1.96
C VAL A 74 1.11 -9.58 3.44
N GLY A 75 1.77 -8.62 4.11
CA GLY A 75 2.13 -8.71 5.52
C GLY A 75 0.93 -8.82 6.48
N ALA A 76 -0.20 -8.18 6.13
CA ALA A 76 -1.46 -8.21 6.87
C ALA A 76 -2.42 -9.32 6.42
N TRP A 77 -1.96 -10.28 5.61
CA TRP A 77 -2.76 -11.41 5.11
C TRP A 77 -4.04 -11.01 4.34
N ASN A 78 -3.91 -10.04 3.44
CA ASN A 78 -4.96 -9.58 2.52
C ASN A 78 -4.58 -9.89 1.06
N PRO A 79 -4.56 -11.16 0.63
CA PRO A 79 -3.97 -11.58 -0.64
C PRO A 79 -4.65 -10.96 -1.87
N ASP A 80 -5.98 -10.84 -1.88
CA ASP A 80 -6.70 -10.28 -3.02
C ASP A 80 -6.39 -8.80 -3.24
N ARG A 81 -6.31 -8.04 -2.14
CA ARG A 81 -5.95 -6.61 -2.19
C ARG A 81 -4.49 -6.42 -2.59
N ALA A 82 -3.59 -7.26 -2.08
CA ALA A 82 -2.17 -7.24 -2.47
C ALA A 82 -2.00 -7.48 -3.97
N ARG A 83 -2.71 -8.48 -4.51
CA ARG A 83 -2.71 -8.78 -5.95
C ARG A 83 -3.19 -7.58 -6.77
N ALA A 84 -4.34 -7.02 -6.42
CA ALA A 84 -4.93 -5.90 -7.14
C ALA A 84 -3.99 -4.68 -7.20
N ASP A 85 -3.35 -4.33 -6.07
CA ASP A 85 -2.41 -3.21 -6.02
C ASP A 85 -1.14 -3.48 -6.86
N PHE A 86 -0.60 -4.71 -6.80
CA PHE A 86 0.57 -5.09 -7.61
C PHE A 86 0.27 -5.05 -9.11
N GLU A 87 -0.86 -5.61 -9.53
CA GLU A 87 -1.28 -5.62 -10.94
C GLU A 87 -1.55 -4.20 -11.45
N ARG A 88 -2.16 -3.34 -10.63
CA ARG A 88 -2.33 -1.92 -10.95
C ARG A 88 -0.98 -1.21 -11.09
N ALA A 89 -0.04 -1.45 -10.18
CA ALA A 89 1.30 -0.86 -10.25
C ALA A 89 2.04 -1.27 -11.53
N ALA A 90 1.98 -2.54 -11.93
CA ALA A 90 2.59 -3.01 -13.18
C ALA A 90 1.91 -2.47 -14.44
N THR A 91 0.60 -2.20 -14.38
CA THR A 91 -0.14 -1.57 -15.49
C THR A 91 0.31 -0.12 -15.70
N LEU A 92 0.52 0.61 -14.60
CA LEU A 92 0.94 2.02 -14.63
C LEU A 92 2.43 2.19 -14.95
N ASP A 93 3.27 1.28 -14.45
CA ASP A 93 4.70 1.25 -14.74
C ASP A 93 5.14 -0.16 -15.17
N PRO A 94 5.17 -0.45 -16.48
CA PRO A 94 5.58 -1.74 -17.01
C PRO A 94 7.01 -2.13 -16.64
N THR A 95 7.88 -1.18 -16.27
CA THR A 95 9.26 -1.48 -15.85
C THR A 95 9.30 -2.28 -14.54
N LEU A 96 8.26 -2.19 -13.73
CA LEU A 96 8.08 -3.00 -12.51
C LEU A 96 7.62 -4.42 -12.80
N GLY A 97 7.26 -4.78 -14.04
CA GLY A 97 6.73 -6.09 -14.41
C GLY A 97 7.51 -7.29 -13.81
N PRO A 98 8.86 -7.36 -13.94
CA PRO A 98 9.64 -8.43 -13.34
C PRO A 98 9.57 -8.48 -11.81
N ALA A 99 9.57 -7.32 -11.14
CA ALA A 99 9.48 -7.22 -9.69
C ALA A 99 8.07 -7.63 -9.20
N VAL A 100 7.02 -7.12 -9.83
CA VAL A 100 5.63 -7.48 -9.53
C VAL A 100 5.38 -8.98 -9.77
N ALA A 101 5.86 -9.54 -10.87
CA ALA A 101 5.71 -10.96 -11.15
C ALA A 101 6.39 -11.84 -10.08
N LYS A 102 7.53 -11.39 -9.52
CA LYS A 102 8.18 -12.07 -8.40
C LYS A 102 7.32 -12.05 -7.14
N GLU A 103 6.81 -10.87 -6.75
CA GLU A 103 5.96 -10.71 -5.57
C GLU A 103 4.66 -11.52 -5.69
N LEU A 104 4.01 -11.51 -6.86
CA LEU A 104 2.79 -12.29 -7.12
C LEU A 104 3.01 -13.81 -7.04
N ARG A 105 4.16 -14.32 -7.52
CA ARG A 105 4.52 -15.73 -7.36
C ARG A 105 4.71 -16.10 -5.90
N GLN A 106 5.38 -15.24 -5.13
CA GLN A 106 5.58 -15.46 -3.69
C GLN A 106 4.24 -15.46 -2.94
N LEU A 107 3.35 -14.51 -3.25
CA LEU A 107 2.01 -14.46 -2.69
C LEU A 107 1.19 -15.72 -3.00
N GLN A 108 1.24 -16.19 -4.25
CA GLN A 108 0.53 -17.41 -4.65
C GLN A 108 1.00 -18.63 -3.87
N GLU A 109 2.32 -18.77 -3.66
CA GLU A 109 2.87 -19.87 -2.87
C GLU A 109 2.47 -19.79 -1.39
N LEU A 110 2.48 -18.58 -0.80
CA LEU A 110 2.01 -18.37 0.57
C LEU A 110 0.55 -18.81 0.76
N VAL A 111 -0.33 -18.40 -0.16
CA VAL A 111 -1.75 -18.78 -0.14
C VAL A 111 -1.90 -20.30 -0.26
N ARG A 112 -1.20 -20.92 -1.23
CA ARG A 112 -1.23 -22.38 -1.42
C ARG A 112 -0.80 -23.14 -0.17
N LEU A 113 0.27 -22.71 0.49
CA LEU A 113 0.75 -23.32 1.72
C LEU A 113 -0.28 -23.20 2.86
N LYS A 114 -0.93 -22.03 2.98
CA LYS A 114 -2.00 -21.81 3.96
C LYS A 114 -3.18 -22.74 3.71
N ASP A 115 -3.62 -22.88 2.46
CA ASP A 115 -4.74 -23.76 2.09
C ASP A 115 -4.45 -25.23 2.43
N VAL A 116 -3.22 -25.68 2.21
CA VAL A 116 -2.79 -27.04 2.59
C VAL A 116 -2.77 -27.21 4.10
N GLU A 117 -2.22 -26.24 4.84
CA GLU A 117 -2.19 -26.25 6.30
C GLU A 117 -3.61 -26.34 6.88
N ASP A 118 -4.53 -25.52 6.37
CA ASP A 118 -5.90 -25.47 6.85
C ASP A 118 -6.64 -26.78 6.52
N LYS A 119 -6.47 -27.34 5.31
CA LYS A 119 -7.01 -28.67 4.96
C LYS A 119 -6.52 -29.78 5.91
N LEU A 120 -5.23 -29.79 6.25
CA LEU A 120 -4.66 -30.77 7.17
C LEU A 120 -5.20 -30.59 8.60
N LYS A 121 -5.44 -29.36 9.04
CA LYS A 121 -6.06 -29.08 10.34
C LYS A 121 -7.50 -29.59 10.38
N PHE A 122 -8.30 -29.33 9.34
CA PHE A 122 -9.66 -29.84 9.25
C PHE A 122 -9.72 -31.36 9.27
N GLN A 123 -8.83 -32.06 8.57
CA GLN A 123 -8.75 -33.53 8.60
C GLN A 123 -8.41 -34.13 9.96
N LYS A 124 -7.75 -33.37 10.86
CA LYS A 124 -7.42 -33.83 12.22
C LYS A 124 -8.53 -33.54 13.24
N MET A 125 -9.51 -32.72 12.87
CA MET A 125 -10.63 -32.34 13.72
C MET A 125 -11.85 -33.25 13.56
N PHE A 126 -11.87 -34.09 12.52
CA PHE A 126 -12.90 -35.09 12.23
C PHE A 126 -12.28 -36.48 12.19
#